data_AF-A0A0H3I7F9-F1
#
_entry.id   AF-A0A0H3I7F9-F1
#
_cell.length_a   1.000
_cell.length_b   1.000
_cell.length_c   1.000
_cell.angle_alpha   90.00
_cell.angle_beta   90.00
_cell.angle_gamma   90.00
#
_symmetry.space_group_name_H-M   'P 1'
#
loop_
_entity.id
_entity.type
_entity.pdbx_description
1 polymer ?
#
loop_
_entity_poly.entity_id
_entity_poly.type
_entity_poly.pdbx_seq_one_letter_code
_entity_poly.pdbx_strand_id
1 'polypeptide(L)'
;MKKVIGYLVATIVLALPLCAIATPGSWNGSQPGIKLDYRGEMITTSAFAPNTVLKPDETITTIYWRYAIDSVIPTGLVVKLCSQSPQRCVDLNGSGDGQTQAFDGLAANNEFRFVYYIEGNGRINHTFIVRTIDIAVNYK
;
A
#
# COMPACT_ATOMS: atom_id res chain seq x y z
N MET A 1 -47.30 -63.14 0.83
CA MET A 1 -46.03 -63.18 0.07
C MET A 1 -45.71 -61.75 -0.34
N LYS A 2 -44.59 -61.20 0.14
CA LYS A 2 -44.17 -59.79 -0.01
C LYS A 2 -43.52 -59.56 -1.37
N LYS A 3 -43.83 -58.46 -2.09
CA LYS A 3 -42.89 -57.77 -3.01
C LYS A 3 -43.21 -56.26 -3.07
N VAL A 4 -42.51 -55.46 -2.25
CA VAL A 4 -41.41 -54.52 -2.60
C VAL A 4 -41.88 -53.29 -3.39
N ILE A 5 -42.12 -52.21 -2.65
CA ILE A 5 -42.24 -50.82 -3.14
C ILE A 5 -40.82 -50.27 -3.28
N GLY A 6 -40.39 -49.99 -4.50
CA GLY A 6 -39.11 -49.37 -4.79
C GLY A 6 -39.19 -47.87 -4.52
N TYR A 7 -38.48 -47.40 -3.50
CA TYR A 7 -38.31 -45.97 -3.24
C TYR A 7 -37.23 -45.40 -4.17
N LEU A 8 -37.64 -44.54 -5.10
CA LEU A 8 -36.73 -43.62 -5.80
C LEU A 8 -36.26 -42.56 -4.81
N VAL A 9 -35.07 -42.74 -4.25
CA VAL A 9 -34.39 -41.72 -3.45
C VAL A 9 -33.74 -40.74 -4.42
N ALA A 10 -34.37 -39.58 -4.62
CA ALA A 10 -33.79 -38.46 -5.35
C ALA A 10 -32.78 -37.73 -4.45
N THR A 11 -31.49 -37.97 -4.67
CA THR A 11 -30.40 -37.30 -3.95
C THR A 11 -30.25 -35.88 -4.51
N ILE A 12 -30.80 -34.89 -3.80
CA ILE A 12 -30.56 -33.47 -4.08
C ILE A 12 -29.14 -33.14 -3.62
N VAL A 13 -28.22 -32.95 -4.57
CA VAL A 13 -26.88 -32.39 -4.31
C VAL A 13 -27.04 -30.88 -4.15
N LEU A 14 -27.10 -30.40 -2.90
CA LEU A 14 -26.97 -28.98 -2.59
C LEU A 14 -25.54 -28.55 -2.96
N ALA A 15 -25.38 -27.90 -4.12
CA ALA A 15 -24.16 -27.17 -4.44
C ALA A 15 -24.14 -25.90 -3.57
N LEU A 16 -23.58 -26.00 -2.36
CA LEU A 16 -23.27 -24.83 -1.54
C LEU A 16 -22.23 -24.00 -2.30
N PRO A 17 -22.52 -22.73 -2.64
CA PRO A 17 -21.50 -21.86 -3.20
C PRO A 17 -20.46 -21.65 -2.11
N LEU A 18 -19.24 -22.13 -2.34
CA LEU A 18 -18.07 -21.71 -1.57
C LEU A 18 -17.84 -20.23 -1.87
N CYS A 19 -18.50 -19.35 -1.11
CA CYS A 19 -18.10 -17.96 -1.06
C CYS A 19 -16.72 -17.93 -0.42
N ALA A 20 -15.66 -17.84 -1.23
CA ALA A 20 -14.33 -17.52 -0.75
C ALA A 20 -14.38 -16.11 -0.14
N ILE A 21 -14.41 -16.06 1.19
CA ILE A 21 -14.21 -14.81 1.93
C ILE A 21 -12.72 -14.53 1.93
N ALA A 22 -12.33 -13.48 1.22
CA ALA A 22 -11.00 -12.91 1.27
C ALA A 22 -10.83 -12.31 2.69
N THR A 23 -9.94 -12.89 3.50
CA THR A 23 -9.75 -12.46 4.89
C THR A 23 -8.95 -11.17 4.91
N PRO A 24 -9.48 -10.05 5.44
CA PRO A 24 -8.73 -8.81 5.51
C PRO A 24 -7.41 -9.02 6.28
N GLY A 25 -6.33 -8.47 5.74
CA GLY A 25 -5.01 -8.51 6.34
C GLY A 25 -4.28 -7.17 6.20
N SER A 26 -3.12 -7.07 6.83
CA SER A 26 -2.25 -5.91 6.71
C SER A 26 -0.79 -6.31 6.83
N TRP A 27 0.07 -5.65 6.07
CA TRP A 27 1.51 -5.67 6.30
C TRP A 27 2.01 -4.24 6.51
N ASN A 28 3.16 -4.10 7.18
CA ASN A 28 3.76 -2.81 7.47
C ASN A 28 5.26 -2.83 7.19
N GLY A 29 5.84 -1.65 7.05
CA GLY A 29 7.27 -1.47 6.87
C GLY A 29 7.73 -0.12 7.40
N SER A 30 9.00 -0.06 7.79
CA SER A 30 9.66 1.16 8.26
C SER A 30 11.01 1.28 7.58
N GLN A 31 11.37 2.50 7.19
CA GLN A 31 12.67 2.79 6.61
C GLN A 31 13.29 4.05 7.23
N PRO A 32 14.62 4.17 7.18
CA PRO A 32 15.29 5.45 7.43
C PRO A 32 14.69 6.54 6.53
N GLY A 33 14.53 7.73 7.09
CA GLY A 33 14.05 8.88 6.34
C GLY A 33 15.12 9.50 5.44
N ILE A 34 14.83 10.70 4.95
CA ILE A 34 15.61 11.39 3.90
C ILE A 34 16.01 12.79 4.36
N LYS A 35 16.97 13.38 3.65
CA LYS A 35 17.35 14.78 3.79
C LYS A 35 17.36 15.45 2.43
N LEU A 36 16.85 16.68 2.35
CA LEU A 36 16.92 17.50 1.15
C LEU A 36 17.53 18.86 1.50
N ASP A 37 18.54 19.27 0.75
CA ASP A 37 19.23 20.56 0.90
C ASP A 37 18.95 21.52 -0.27
N TYR A 38 18.45 21.00 -1.39
CA TYR A 38 18.25 21.77 -2.61
C TYR A 38 16.85 21.57 -3.20
N ARG A 39 16.33 22.62 -3.81
CA ARG A 39 15.19 22.55 -4.72
C ARG A 39 15.65 21.93 -6.04
N GLY A 40 14.78 21.13 -6.65
CA GLY A 40 15.07 20.36 -7.86
C GLY A 40 15.81 19.04 -7.59
N GLU A 41 16.25 18.79 -6.35
CA GLU A 41 16.75 17.48 -5.93
C GLU A 41 15.58 16.51 -5.72
N MET A 42 15.71 15.30 -6.24
CA MET A 42 14.74 14.21 -6.07
C MET A 42 15.40 13.03 -5.37
N ILE A 43 14.74 12.52 -4.34
CA ILE A 43 15.16 11.33 -3.61
C ILE A 43 14.03 10.30 -3.66
N THR A 44 14.39 9.06 -3.97
CA THR A 44 13.49 7.91 -3.93
C THR A 44 13.93 6.95 -2.84
N THR A 45 13.01 6.47 -2.03
CA THR A 45 13.32 5.50 -0.97
C THR A 45 13.62 4.11 -1.53
N SER A 46 14.19 3.26 -0.67
CA SER A 46 14.19 1.81 -0.90
C SER A 46 12.75 1.28 -1.01
N ALA A 47 12.57 0.08 -1.57
CA ALA A 47 11.25 -0.53 -1.69
C ALA A 47 10.72 -0.92 -0.30
N PHE A 48 9.50 -0.50 -0.01
CA PHE A 48 8.67 -1.13 1.00
C PHE A 48 7.99 -2.33 0.35
N ALA A 49 8.33 -3.51 0.84
CA ALA A 49 7.79 -4.78 0.38
C ALA A 49 7.14 -5.51 1.56
N PRO A 50 6.17 -6.40 1.30
CA PRO A 50 5.57 -7.22 2.34
C PRO A 50 6.62 -8.03 3.11
N ASN A 51 6.48 -8.06 4.43
CA ASN A 51 7.30 -8.87 5.34
C ASN A 51 6.69 -10.25 5.64
N THR A 52 5.63 -10.61 4.92
CA THR A 52 4.88 -11.86 5.09
C THR A 52 4.58 -12.47 3.72
N VAL A 53 4.24 -13.77 3.70
CA VAL A 53 3.77 -14.45 2.50
C VAL A 53 2.33 -14.06 2.25
N LEU A 54 2.09 -13.48 1.07
CA LEU A 54 0.76 -13.05 0.60
C LEU A 54 0.30 -13.98 -0.51
N LYS A 55 -1.02 -14.16 -0.61
CA LYS A 55 -1.60 -14.96 -1.68
C LYS A 55 -1.67 -14.14 -2.98
N PRO A 56 -1.59 -14.77 -4.16
CA PRO A 56 -1.63 -14.06 -5.44
C PRO A 56 -2.92 -13.30 -5.72
N ASP A 57 -4.04 -13.70 -5.09
CA ASP A 57 -5.37 -13.11 -5.26
C ASP A 57 -5.70 -12.01 -4.24
N GLU A 58 -4.85 -11.80 -3.24
CA GLU A 58 -5.03 -10.72 -2.27
C GLU A 58 -4.76 -9.37 -2.93
N THR A 59 -5.68 -8.42 -2.70
CA THR A 59 -5.61 -7.09 -3.30
C THR A 59 -5.60 -5.99 -2.25
N ILE A 60 -4.82 -4.96 -2.54
CA ILE A 60 -4.71 -3.77 -1.70
C ILE A 60 -6.06 -3.08 -1.62
N THR A 61 -6.36 -2.52 -0.45
CA THR A 61 -7.56 -1.72 -0.19
C THR A 61 -7.19 -0.29 0.17
N THR A 62 -6.38 -0.13 1.21
CA THR A 62 -5.95 1.18 1.71
C THR A 62 -4.50 1.12 2.13
N ILE A 63 -3.75 2.16 1.80
CA ILE A 63 -2.39 2.37 2.27
C ILE A 63 -2.38 3.55 3.24
N TYR A 64 -1.74 3.38 4.37
CA TYR A 64 -1.47 4.38 5.39
C TYR A 64 0.02 4.69 5.42
N TRP A 65 0.37 5.93 5.72
CA TRP A 65 1.76 6.31 5.95
C TRP A 65 1.90 7.32 7.07
N ARG A 66 3.10 7.35 7.63
CA ARG A 66 3.50 8.29 8.67
C ARG A 66 4.94 8.74 8.49
N TYR A 67 5.22 10.01 8.75
CA TYR A 67 6.55 10.58 8.66
C TYR A 67 6.98 11.21 9.98
N ALA A 68 8.16 10.83 10.47
CA ALA A 68 8.77 11.52 11.60
C ALA A 68 9.59 12.71 11.09
N ILE A 69 9.00 13.90 11.08
CA ILE A 69 9.63 15.13 10.57
C ILE A 69 10.16 15.98 11.71
N ASP A 70 11.44 16.34 11.61
CA ASP A 70 12.18 17.11 12.62
C ASP A 70 12.46 18.57 12.21
N SER A 71 11.98 18.96 11.04
CA SER A 71 12.33 20.22 10.39
C SER A 71 11.09 20.97 9.94
N VAL A 72 11.26 22.25 9.63
CA VAL A 72 10.20 23.05 8.99
C VAL A 72 9.97 22.52 7.58
N ILE A 73 8.71 22.32 7.20
CA ILE A 73 8.33 21.87 5.86
C ILE A 73 8.58 23.03 4.88
N PRO A 74 9.44 22.84 3.85
CA PRO A 74 9.69 23.88 2.87
C PRO A 74 8.50 24.03 1.92
N THR A 75 8.23 25.27 1.49
CA THR A 75 7.24 25.55 0.44
C THR A 75 7.63 24.86 -0.87
N GLY A 76 6.65 24.18 -1.49
CA GLY A 76 6.86 23.42 -2.72
C GLY A 76 7.43 22.01 -2.49
N LEU A 77 7.43 21.50 -1.25
CA LEU A 77 7.70 20.09 -1.02
C LEU A 77 6.61 19.24 -1.68
N VAL A 78 7.04 18.24 -2.44
CA VAL A 78 6.18 17.23 -3.05
C VAL A 78 6.60 15.86 -2.55
N VAL A 79 5.60 15.07 -2.17
CA VAL A 79 5.78 13.68 -1.74
C VAL A 79 4.82 12.81 -2.53
N LYS A 80 5.36 11.81 -3.23
CA LYS A 80 4.58 10.84 -3.99
C LYS A 80 4.81 9.45 -3.45
N LEU A 81 3.77 8.61 -3.50
CA LEU A 81 3.89 7.17 -3.34
C LEU A 81 3.78 6.51 -4.71
N CYS A 82 4.70 5.62 -5.03
CA CYS A 82 4.73 4.91 -6.32
C CYS A 82 4.69 3.39 -6.12
N SER A 83 3.81 2.70 -6.82
CA SER A 83 3.77 1.23 -6.91
C SER A 83 4.70 0.71 -8.01
N GLN A 84 5.20 -0.51 -7.85
CA GLN A 84 6.09 -1.11 -8.85
C GLN A 84 5.35 -1.67 -10.07
N SER A 85 4.22 -2.36 -9.87
CA SER A 85 3.48 -3.02 -10.96
C SER A 85 1.96 -2.96 -10.77
N PRO A 86 1.20 -2.26 -11.65
CA PRO A 86 1.71 -1.33 -12.64
C PRO A 86 2.43 -0.15 -11.97
N GLN A 87 3.30 0.51 -12.72
CA GLN A 87 3.87 1.80 -12.29
C GLN A 87 2.75 2.82 -12.18
N ARG A 88 2.39 3.18 -10.96
CA ARG A 88 1.39 4.21 -10.64
C ARG A 88 1.95 5.05 -9.51
N CYS A 89 1.91 6.37 -9.67
CA CYS A 89 2.33 7.30 -8.64
C CYS A 89 1.17 8.21 -8.25
N VAL A 90 1.05 8.48 -6.96
CA VAL A 90 -0.01 9.31 -6.38
C VAL A 90 0.66 10.37 -5.54
N ASP A 91 0.26 11.63 -5.74
CA ASP A 91 0.66 12.74 -4.89
C ASP A 91 -0.05 12.63 -3.54
N LEU A 92 0.72 12.76 -2.46
CA LEU A 92 0.23 12.64 -1.09
C LEU A 92 -0.13 14.00 -0.49
N ASN A 93 -0.04 15.07 -1.29
CA ASN A 93 -0.39 16.45 -0.94
C ASN A 93 0.40 16.99 0.26
N GLY A 94 1.64 16.53 0.44
CA GLY A 94 2.60 17.09 1.39
C GLY A 94 3.26 16.05 2.29
N SER A 95 3.79 16.56 3.40
CA SER A 95 4.70 15.88 4.33
C SER A 95 4.01 15.34 5.59
N GLY A 96 2.69 15.23 5.59
CA GLY A 96 1.92 14.74 6.73
C GLY A 96 1.66 13.24 6.68
N ASP A 97 1.20 12.71 7.80
CA ASP A 97 0.61 11.38 7.89
C ASP A 97 -0.69 11.33 7.09
N GLY A 98 -1.05 10.16 6.56
CA GLY A 98 -2.24 10.07 5.72
C GLY A 98 -2.61 8.66 5.30
N GLN A 99 -3.62 8.58 4.44
CA GLN A 99 -4.09 7.36 3.82
C GLN A 99 -4.52 7.59 2.37
N THR A 100 -4.49 6.55 1.55
CA THR A 100 -4.99 6.58 0.17
C THR A 100 -5.56 5.23 -0.24
N GLN A 101 -6.59 5.27 -1.08
CA GLN A 101 -7.18 4.11 -1.76
C GLN A 101 -6.82 4.08 -3.25
N ALA A 102 -5.92 4.95 -3.70
CA ALA A 102 -5.55 5.06 -5.12
C ALA A 102 -4.82 3.80 -5.67
N PHE A 103 -4.43 2.88 -4.79
CA PHE A 103 -3.83 1.58 -5.13
C PHE A 103 -4.80 0.41 -4.89
N ASP A 104 -6.09 0.68 -4.63
CA ASP A 104 -7.12 -0.35 -4.49
C ASP A 104 -7.14 -1.27 -5.73
N GLY A 105 -7.24 -2.57 -5.46
CA GLY A 105 -7.26 -3.61 -6.49
C GLY A 105 -5.88 -3.99 -7.06
N LEU A 106 -4.79 -3.30 -6.69
CA LEU A 106 -3.45 -3.77 -7.01
C LEU A 106 -3.08 -4.99 -6.16
N ALA A 107 -2.16 -5.83 -6.64
CA ALA A 107 -1.73 -7.03 -5.91
C ALA A 107 -1.16 -6.66 -4.53
N ALA A 108 -1.53 -7.37 -3.47
CA ALA A 108 -1.08 -7.09 -2.10
C ALA A 108 0.44 -7.25 -1.94
N ASN A 109 1.08 -8.04 -2.81
CA ASN A 109 2.52 -8.25 -2.86
C ASN A 109 3.31 -7.17 -3.63
N ASN A 110 2.68 -6.04 -3.98
CA ASN A 110 3.36 -4.94 -4.66
C ASN A 110 4.44 -4.32 -3.78
N GLU A 111 5.43 -3.71 -4.44
CA GLU A 111 6.41 -2.86 -3.80
C GLU A 111 6.02 -1.39 -3.93
N PHE A 112 6.32 -0.62 -2.88
CA PHE A 112 6.07 0.81 -2.84
C PHE A 112 7.34 1.60 -2.57
N ARG A 113 7.45 2.78 -3.19
CA ARG A 113 8.55 3.72 -2.94
C ARG A 113 7.99 5.11 -2.77
N PHE A 114 8.51 5.84 -1.79
CA PHE A 114 8.24 7.27 -1.68
C PHE A 114 9.24 8.04 -2.53
N VAL A 115 8.75 9.08 -3.19
CA VAL A 115 9.55 10.03 -3.98
C VAL A 115 9.36 11.41 -3.36
N TYR A 116 10.46 12.03 -2.96
CA TYR A 116 10.50 13.36 -2.37
C TYR A 116 11.25 14.30 -3.29
N TYR A 117 10.71 15.50 -3.49
CA TYR A 117 11.45 16.61 -4.10
C TYR A 117 10.87 17.94 -3.65
N ILE A 118 11.65 19.01 -3.80
CA ILE A 118 11.17 20.37 -3.55
C ILE A 118 11.18 21.12 -4.88
N GLU A 119 10.05 21.69 -5.27
CA GLU A 119 9.93 22.44 -6.51
C GLU A 119 10.84 23.67 -6.56
N GLY A 120 11.29 24.02 -7.77
CA GLY A 120 12.19 25.14 -8.03
C GLY A 120 13.66 24.72 -8.16
N ASN A 121 14.57 25.67 -7.93
CA ASN A 121 16.01 25.48 -8.03
C ASN A 121 16.75 26.20 -6.90
N GLY A 122 18.01 25.81 -6.67
CA GLY A 122 18.87 26.42 -5.65
C GLY A 122 18.71 25.82 -4.25
N ARG A 123 19.49 26.34 -3.29
CA ARG A 123 19.55 25.83 -1.92
C ARG A 123 18.35 26.30 -1.10
N ILE A 124 17.81 25.44 -0.23
CA ILE A 124 16.77 25.85 0.75
C ILE A 124 17.40 26.43 2.02
N ASN A 125 16.65 27.30 2.72
CA ASN A 125 17.16 28.01 3.90
C ASN A 125 17.49 27.09 5.09
N HIS A 126 16.72 26.01 5.25
CA HIS A 126 16.92 24.99 6.27
C HIS A 126 16.77 23.62 5.63
N THR A 127 17.72 22.72 5.88
CA THR A 127 17.66 21.32 5.41
C THR A 127 16.35 20.68 5.86
N PHE A 128 15.61 20.11 4.91
CA PHE A 128 14.43 19.33 5.22
C PHE A 128 14.86 17.92 5.62
N ILE A 129 14.40 17.45 6.77
CA ILE A 129 14.82 16.20 7.38
C ILE A 129 13.59 15.41 7.81
N VAL A 130 13.51 14.17 7.29
CA VAL A 130 12.63 13.11 7.78
C VAL A 130 13.51 12.08 8.49
N ARG A 131 13.19 11.70 9.72
CA ARG A 131 13.92 10.67 10.47
C ARG A 131 13.52 9.26 10.07
N THR A 132 12.23 9.02 9.97
CA THR A 132 11.64 7.70 9.73
C THR A 132 10.42 7.84 8.84
N ILE A 133 10.23 6.86 7.97
CA ILE A 133 9.07 6.72 7.10
C ILE A 133 8.44 5.37 7.39
N ASP A 134 7.19 5.38 7.82
CA ASP A 134 6.40 4.18 8.12
C ASP A 134 5.26 4.02 7.12
N ILE A 135 4.97 2.80 6.72
CA ILE A 135 3.85 2.45 5.85
C ILE A 135 3.08 1.26 6.43
N ALA A 136 1.77 1.26 6.25
CA ALA A 136 0.93 0.09 6.46
C ALA A 136 0.00 -0.09 5.25
N VAL A 137 -0.07 -1.31 4.73
CA VAL A 137 -0.85 -1.67 3.55
C VAL A 137 -1.88 -2.70 3.97
N ASN A 138 -3.15 -2.29 3.89
CA ASN A 138 -4.28 -3.18 4.13
C ASN A 138 -4.67 -3.86 2.82
N TYR A 139 -5.00 -5.14 2.91
CA TYR A 139 -5.43 -5.96 1.79
C TYR A 139 -6.58 -6.88 2.20
N LYS A 140 -7.23 -7.48 1.20
CA LYS A 140 -8.27 -8.50 1.39
C LYS A 140 -8.07 -9.61 0.37
#